data_AF-A0A433TQN2-F1
#
_entry.id   AF-A0A433TQN2-F1
#
_cell.length_a   1.000
_cell.length_b   1.000
_cell.length_c   1.000
_cell.angle_alpha   90.00
_cell.angle_beta   90.00
_cell.angle_gamma   90.00
#
_symmetry.space_group_name_H-M   'P 1'
#
loop_
_entity.id
_entity.type
_entity.pdbx_description
1 polymer ?
#
loop_
_entity_poly.entity_id
_entity_poly.type
_entity_poly.pdbx_seq_one_letter_code
_entity_poly.pdbx_strand_id
1 'polypeptide(L)'
;MGVEDDLRRIIAGQAVSVGTIIDVKPESSQEEKFIPMTKTNMCYICGAVIFDEAGKVLMIQEAKKSARGEWYLPIGRLERNETILSGALREVKEEAGIDCEFSTLLSVEMQGNTWMRFTFFGTIKEGTRLKSLEEQDSESLQAKMFTMEELHQSRHLIRAPDVFKLIEAGRKYWQTSSVDRRPSCFPVVAPHMQLLHRVVIIDRASSKHYPISILVNTSGEEHIPLTLLNFGRHGHLAASVYGILKVALSSNLDASTSSVRMCGILGVEHKGTGDLQDGVCLTSIVSLDLATPPPAAVLAQYEWRTLADKDLVDKVEVAAKGKLVPFLL
;
A
#
# COMPACT_ATOMS: atom_id res chain seq x y z
N MET A 1 15.72 21.06 -0.83
CA MET A 1 15.93 19.58 -0.78
C MET A 1 15.50 19.06 -2.13
N GLY A 2 16.26 18.16 -2.73
CA GLY A 2 16.00 17.71 -4.10
C GLY A 2 15.17 16.44 -4.15
N VAL A 3 14.63 16.11 -5.33
CA VAL A 3 13.81 14.91 -5.57
C VAL A 3 14.50 13.60 -5.17
N GLU A 4 15.82 13.50 -5.31
CA GLU A 4 16.56 12.33 -4.83
C GLU A 4 16.51 12.18 -3.30
N ASP A 5 16.55 13.29 -2.54
CA ASP A 5 16.46 13.25 -1.08
C ASP A 5 15.08 12.79 -0.63
N ASP A 6 14.04 13.25 -1.32
CA ASP A 6 12.67 12.79 -1.09
C ASP A 6 12.54 11.29 -1.35
N LEU A 7 13.12 10.80 -2.45
CA LEU A 7 13.12 9.37 -2.75
C LEU A 7 13.88 8.56 -1.69
N ARG A 8 15.04 9.04 -1.21
CA ARG A 8 15.79 8.42 -0.11
C ARG A 8 14.94 8.33 1.16
N ARG A 9 14.26 9.42 1.52
CA ARG A 9 13.38 9.49 2.70
C ARG A 9 12.24 8.48 2.60
N ILE A 10 11.57 8.42 1.45
CA ILE A 10 10.46 7.47 1.23
C ILE A 10 10.96 6.03 1.36
N ILE A 11 12.08 5.68 0.74
CA ILE A 11 12.69 4.34 0.85
C ILE A 11 13.07 4.01 2.30
N ALA A 12 13.49 5.02 3.07
CA ALA A 12 13.81 4.89 4.48
C ALA A 12 12.58 4.88 5.41
N GLY A 13 11.36 4.90 4.87
CA GLY A 13 10.12 4.93 5.67
C GLY A 13 9.91 6.25 6.38
N GLN A 14 10.30 7.36 5.76
CA GLN A 14 10.11 8.71 6.27
C GLN A 14 9.12 9.49 5.41
N ALA A 15 8.38 10.39 6.05
CA ALA A 15 7.43 11.25 5.37
C ALA A 15 8.14 12.30 4.52
N VAL A 16 7.54 12.60 3.37
CA VAL A 16 7.98 13.69 2.49
C VAL A 16 6.85 14.69 2.34
N SER A 17 7.18 15.96 2.53
CA SER A 17 6.23 17.05 2.33
C SER A 17 5.65 16.98 0.93
N VAL A 18 4.33 17.12 0.85
CA VAL A 18 3.63 17.22 -0.42
C VAL A 18 3.48 18.71 -0.73
N GLY A 19 3.93 19.12 -1.91
CA GLY A 19 3.76 20.48 -2.39
C GLY A 19 2.30 20.85 -2.68
N THR A 20 2.07 22.06 -3.17
CA THR A 20 0.72 22.54 -3.53
C THR A 20 0.27 22.15 -4.93
N ILE A 21 1.18 21.59 -5.74
CA ILE A 21 0.94 21.27 -7.15
C ILE A 21 0.45 19.82 -7.26
N ILE A 22 -0.71 19.66 -7.90
CA ILE A 22 -1.26 18.36 -8.31
C ILE A 22 -1.17 18.30 -9.85
N ASP A 23 -0.48 17.29 -10.36
CA ASP A 23 -0.09 17.20 -11.77
C ASP A 23 -1.25 16.97 -12.72
N VAL A 24 -2.18 16.11 -12.30
CA VAL A 24 -3.37 15.77 -13.08
C VAL A 24 -4.55 16.43 -12.40
N LYS A 25 -5.11 17.42 -13.09
CA LYS A 25 -6.29 18.12 -12.60
C LYS A 25 -7.48 17.16 -12.52
N PRO A 26 -8.30 17.22 -11.46
CA PRO A 26 -9.51 16.42 -11.34
C PRO A 26 -10.49 16.67 -12.49
N GLU A 27 -11.28 15.65 -12.85
CA GLU A 27 -12.29 15.74 -13.90
C GLU A 27 -13.52 16.54 -13.44
N SER A 28 -13.71 16.64 -12.12
CA SER A 28 -14.80 17.40 -11.52
C SER A 28 -14.36 18.21 -10.30
N SER A 29 -15.07 19.30 -10.02
CA SER A 29 -14.89 20.11 -8.81
C SER A 29 -15.26 19.37 -7.52
N GLN A 30 -16.00 18.26 -7.62
CA GLN A 30 -16.32 17.40 -6.48
C GLN A 30 -15.12 16.57 -6.03
N GLU A 31 -14.32 16.06 -6.98
CA GLU A 31 -13.10 15.30 -6.68
C GLU A 31 -12.05 16.19 -6.00
N GLU A 32 -11.90 17.43 -6.46
CA GLU A 32 -10.99 18.42 -5.88
C GLU A 32 -11.36 18.77 -4.43
N LYS A 33 -12.66 18.85 -4.14
CA LYS A 33 -13.19 19.24 -2.82
C LYS A 33 -13.41 18.06 -1.88
N PHE A 34 -13.13 16.83 -2.32
CA PHE A 34 -13.29 15.66 -1.47
C PHE A 34 -12.22 15.66 -0.37
N ILE A 35 -12.67 15.79 0.87
CA ILE A 35 -11.81 15.66 2.05
C ILE A 35 -12.19 14.36 2.75
N PRO A 36 -11.28 13.35 2.80
CA PRO A 36 -11.52 12.11 3.51
C PRO A 36 -11.66 12.37 5.00
N MET A 37 -12.62 11.69 5.60
CA MET A 37 -12.92 11.70 7.03
C MET A 37 -13.28 10.28 7.45
N THR A 38 -12.44 9.70 8.30
CA THR A 38 -12.57 8.33 8.80
C THR A 38 -13.93 8.14 9.46
N LYS A 39 -14.61 7.05 9.10
CA LYS A 39 -15.98 6.69 9.53
C LYS A 39 -17.08 7.65 9.08
N THR A 40 -16.80 8.67 8.26
CA THR A 40 -17.82 9.58 7.72
C THR A 40 -18.04 9.34 6.23
N ASN A 41 -17.01 9.59 5.43
CA ASN A 41 -17.05 9.44 3.97
C ASN A 41 -15.85 8.62 3.45
N MET A 42 -15.01 8.12 4.37
CA MET A 42 -13.86 7.27 4.08
C MET A 42 -13.84 6.07 5.04
N CYS A 43 -13.68 4.88 4.47
CA CYS A 43 -13.60 3.62 5.19
C CYS A 43 -12.19 3.01 5.07
N TYR A 44 -11.38 3.22 6.09
CA TYR A 44 -10.12 2.50 6.24
C TYR A 44 -10.35 1.20 7.02
N ILE A 45 -9.81 0.11 6.49
CA ILE A 45 -9.79 -1.22 7.10
C ILE A 45 -8.35 -1.58 7.41
N CYS A 46 -8.10 -2.15 8.58
CA CYS A 46 -6.78 -2.57 9.00
C CYS A 46 -6.85 -3.91 9.73
N GLY A 47 -5.83 -4.75 9.55
CA GLY A 47 -5.70 -6.00 10.28
C GLY A 47 -4.52 -6.82 9.79
N ALA A 48 -4.48 -8.12 10.09
CA ALA A 48 -3.24 -8.87 9.94
C ALA A 48 -3.38 -10.35 9.55
N VAL A 49 -2.37 -10.84 8.83
CA VAL A 49 -2.05 -12.26 8.71
C VAL A 49 -0.94 -12.56 9.71
N ILE A 50 -1.23 -13.43 10.68
CA ILE A 50 -0.32 -13.76 11.77
C ILE A 50 -0.05 -15.25 11.77
N PHE A 51 1.23 -15.64 11.74
CA PHE A 51 1.63 -17.04 11.87
C PHE A 51 2.30 -17.36 13.20
N ASP A 52 2.16 -18.59 13.66
CA ASP A 52 3.06 -19.15 14.67
C ASP A 52 4.33 -19.74 14.02
N GLU A 53 5.24 -20.25 14.86
CA GLU A 53 6.48 -20.89 14.43
C GLU A 53 6.25 -22.19 13.64
N ALA A 54 5.07 -22.82 13.81
CA ALA A 54 4.67 -24.00 13.07
C ALA A 54 4.03 -23.68 11.70
N GLY A 55 3.89 -22.40 11.35
CA GLY A 55 3.30 -21.95 10.09
C GLY A 55 1.77 -22.05 10.04
N LYS A 56 1.10 -22.23 11.17
CA LYS A 56 -0.36 -22.11 11.28
C LYS A 56 -0.73 -20.63 11.30
N VAL A 57 -1.95 -20.31 10.85
CA VAL A 57 -2.47 -18.95 10.79
C VAL A 57 -3.52 -18.68 11.85
N LEU A 58 -3.43 -17.51 12.47
CA LEU A 58 -4.43 -17.00 13.38
C LEU A 58 -5.72 -16.65 12.63
N MET A 59 -6.83 -17.19 13.12
CA MET A 59 -8.17 -16.87 12.66
C MET A 59 -9.04 -16.52 13.88
N ILE A 60 -9.98 -15.61 13.69
CA ILE A 60 -11.00 -15.25 14.67
C ILE A 60 -12.36 -15.78 14.20
N GLN A 61 -13.23 -16.10 15.14
CA GLN A 61 -14.60 -16.48 14.86
C GLN A 61 -15.53 -15.29 15.13
N GLU A 62 -16.26 -14.87 14.10
CA GLU A 62 -17.07 -13.65 14.11
C GLU A 62 -18.23 -13.70 15.10
N ALA A 63 -18.41 -12.63 15.88
CA ALA A 63 -19.56 -12.45 16.75
C ALA A 63 -20.74 -11.73 16.07
N LYS A 64 -20.45 -10.95 15.01
CA LYS A 64 -21.41 -10.09 14.28
C LYS A 64 -22.53 -10.91 13.63
N LYS A 65 -23.78 -10.49 13.82
CA LYS A 65 -24.98 -11.24 13.40
C LYS A 65 -24.96 -11.71 11.93
N SER A 66 -24.41 -10.92 11.01
CA SER A 66 -24.36 -11.24 9.58
C SER A 66 -23.40 -12.37 9.21
N ALA A 67 -22.43 -12.66 10.08
CA ALA A 67 -21.34 -13.62 9.83
C ALA A 67 -21.09 -14.51 11.07
N ARG A 68 -22.04 -14.56 12.01
CA ARG A 68 -21.79 -15.13 13.34
C ARG A 68 -21.39 -16.60 13.23
N GLY A 69 -20.24 -16.95 13.81
CA GLY A 69 -19.71 -18.31 13.78
C GLY A 69 -18.82 -18.62 12.56
N GLU A 70 -18.77 -17.73 11.56
CA GLU A 70 -17.81 -17.82 10.46
C GLU A 70 -16.41 -17.39 10.92
N TRP A 71 -15.38 -17.87 10.23
CA TRP A 71 -13.98 -17.57 10.51
C TRP A 71 -13.41 -16.56 9.52
N TYR A 72 -12.59 -15.65 10.04
CA TYR A 72 -11.86 -14.67 9.24
C TYR A 72 -10.52 -14.29 9.89
N LEU A 73 -9.72 -13.45 9.22
CA LEU A 73 -8.53 -12.84 9.82
C LEU A 73 -8.95 -11.74 10.80
N PRO A 74 -8.13 -11.43 11.82
CA PRO A 74 -8.36 -10.29 12.69
C PRO A 74 -8.24 -8.99 11.88
N ILE A 75 -9.38 -8.38 11.56
CA ILE A 75 -9.49 -7.24 10.62
C ILE A 75 -10.75 -6.44 10.95
N GLY A 76 -10.58 -5.13 11.15
CA GLY A 76 -11.69 -4.22 11.40
C GLY A 76 -11.50 -2.82 10.86
N ARG A 77 -12.41 -1.92 11.25
CA ARG A 77 -12.44 -0.54 10.76
C ARG A 77 -11.52 0.30 11.61
N LEU A 78 -10.79 1.20 10.96
CA LEU A 78 -10.00 2.21 11.66
C LEU A 78 -10.91 3.14 12.46
N GLU A 79 -10.52 3.44 13.70
CA GLU A 79 -11.18 4.46 14.51
C GLU A 79 -10.79 5.87 14.06
N ARG A 80 -11.60 6.87 14.44
CA ARG A 80 -11.18 8.27 14.27
C ARG A 80 -10.02 8.56 15.21
N ASN A 81 -9.10 9.41 14.78
CA ASN A 81 -7.92 9.76 15.57
C ASN A 81 -6.99 8.56 15.86
N GLU A 82 -6.94 7.59 14.94
CA GLU A 82 -6.14 6.38 15.06
C GLU A 82 -5.21 6.22 13.84
N THR A 83 -3.98 5.77 14.08
CA THR A 83 -3.05 5.43 12.99
C THR A 83 -3.38 4.04 12.41
N ILE A 84 -3.11 3.81 11.13
CA ILE A 84 -3.37 2.51 10.48
C ILE A 84 -2.71 1.35 11.24
N LEU A 85 -1.47 1.56 11.71
CA LEU A 85 -0.71 0.56 12.46
C LEU A 85 -1.33 0.28 13.84
N SER A 86 -1.69 1.33 14.59
CA SER A 86 -2.33 1.16 15.90
C SER A 86 -3.70 0.50 15.78
N GLY A 87 -4.48 0.83 14.74
CA GLY A 87 -5.76 0.16 14.46
C GLY A 87 -5.60 -1.34 14.21
N ALA A 88 -4.64 -1.74 13.37
CA ALA A 88 -4.39 -3.17 13.15
C ALA A 88 -3.97 -3.91 14.44
N LEU A 89 -3.15 -3.28 15.30
CA LEU A 89 -2.76 -3.85 16.59
C LEU A 89 -3.95 -3.96 17.55
N ARG A 90 -4.81 -2.93 17.61
CA ARG A 90 -6.05 -2.93 18.41
C ARG A 90 -6.98 -4.07 17.99
N GLU A 91 -7.26 -4.19 16.69
CA GLU A 91 -8.14 -5.25 16.16
C GLU A 91 -7.63 -6.65 16.53
N VAL A 92 -6.32 -6.90 16.40
CA VAL A 92 -5.72 -8.18 16.83
C VAL A 92 -5.90 -8.40 18.33
N LYS A 93 -5.73 -7.35 19.15
CA LYS A 93 -5.88 -7.46 20.60
C LYS A 93 -7.33 -7.74 21.00
N GLU A 94 -8.28 -7.01 20.43
CA GLU A 94 -9.71 -7.09 20.73
C GLU A 94 -10.31 -8.43 20.25
N GLU A 95 -10.01 -8.83 19.02
CA GLU A 95 -10.62 -10.02 18.39
C GLU A 95 -9.88 -11.32 18.74
N ALA A 96 -8.57 -11.29 19.03
CA ALA A 96 -7.80 -12.50 19.32
C ALA A 96 -7.19 -12.57 20.72
N GLY A 97 -7.22 -11.48 21.49
CA GLY A 97 -6.71 -11.43 22.86
C GLY A 97 -5.19 -11.32 22.98
N ILE A 98 -4.47 -11.11 21.88
CA ILE A 98 -3.01 -11.19 21.85
C ILE A 98 -2.33 -9.86 21.53
N ASP A 99 -1.13 -9.70 22.07
CA ASP A 99 -0.20 -8.67 21.61
C ASP A 99 0.67 -9.27 20.49
N CYS A 100 0.95 -8.49 19.45
CA CYS A 100 1.78 -8.94 18.33
C CYS A 100 2.68 -7.82 17.81
N GLU A 101 3.72 -8.21 17.10
CA GLU A 101 4.57 -7.30 16.35
C GLU A 101 4.45 -7.63 14.86
N PHE A 102 4.20 -6.61 14.05
CA PHE A 102 4.19 -6.76 12.60
C PHE A 102 5.60 -6.62 12.05
N SER A 103 5.91 -7.38 11.01
CA SER A 103 7.19 -7.32 10.29
C SER A 103 7.12 -6.41 9.06
N THR A 104 5.94 -6.25 8.46
CA THR A 104 5.73 -5.39 7.28
C THR A 104 4.24 -5.19 7.03
N LEU A 105 3.89 -4.16 6.25
CA LEU A 105 2.66 -4.13 5.47
C LEU A 105 2.70 -5.26 4.42
N LEU A 106 1.66 -6.10 4.42
CA LEU A 106 1.54 -7.25 3.54
C LEU A 106 0.93 -6.87 2.19
N SER A 107 -0.13 -6.05 2.22
CA SER A 107 -0.83 -5.55 1.04
C SER A 107 -1.56 -4.23 1.33
N VAL A 108 -1.81 -3.48 0.26
CA VAL A 108 -2.78 -2.37 0.23
C VAL A 108 -3.84 -2.72 -0.80
N GLU A 109 -5.10 -2.47 -0.47
CA GLU A 109 -6.23 -2.77 -1.35
C GLU A 109 -7.15 -1.56 -1.38
N MET A 110 -7.79 -1.32 -2.52
CA MET A 110 -8.70 -0.19 -2.69
C MET A 110 -9.90 -0.65 -3.50
N GLN A 111 -11.10 -0.35 -2.99
CA GLN A 111 -12.36 -0.66 -3.66
C GLN A 111 -13.17 0.62 -3.84
N GLY A 112 -13.33 1.05 -5.09
CA GLY A 112 -13.90 2.37 -5.37
C GLY A 112 -13.05 3.49 -4.75
N ASN A 113 -13.65 4.64 -4.47
CA ASN A 113 -12.90 5.86 -4.12
C ASN A 113 -12.82 6.11 -2.61
N THR A 114 -13.52 5.31 -1.80
CA THR A 114 -13.78 5.59 -0.37
C THR A 114 -13.56 4.38 0.54
N TRP A 115 -12.92 3.33 0.05
CA TRP A 115 -12.58 2.14 0.82
C TRP A 115 -11.15 1.70 0.55
N MET A 116 -10.35 1.54 1.60
CA MET A 116 -9.02 0.94 1.52
C MET A 116 -8.77 -0.04 2.65
N ARG A 117 -8.04 -1.12 2.35
CA ARG A 117 -7.59 -2.10 3.34
C ARG A 117 -6.08 -2.17 3.40
N PHE A 118 -5.55 -2.17 4.62
CA PHE A 118 -4.15 -2.33 4.95
C PHE A 118 -4.00 -3.63 5.75
N THR A 119 -3.42 -4.65 5.12
CA THR A 119 -3.19 -5.94 5.77
C THR A 119 -1.73 -6.03 6.15
N PHE A 120 -1.42 -6.30 7.41
CA PHE A 120 -0.07 -6.49 7.91
C PHE A 120 0.30 -7.97 7.97
N PHE A 121 1.61 -8.24 8.01
CA PHE A 121 2.13 -9.55 8.34
C PHE A 121 2.83 -9.49 9.70
N GLY A 122 2.57 -10.48 10.55
CA GLY A 122 3.24 -10.63 11.85
C GLY A 122 3.45 -12.09 12.22
N THR A 123 4.16 -12.29 13.33
CA THR A 123 4.36 -13.61 13.93
C THR A 123 4.05 -13.57 15.42
N ILE A 124 3.53 -14.66 15.96
CA ILE A 124 3.32 -14.83 17.39
C ILE A 124 4.22 -15.94 17.93
N LYS A 125 4.56 -15.84 19.21
CA LYS A 125 5.39 -16.84 19.89
C LYS A 125 4.55 -18.07 20.25
N GLU A 126 5.20 -19.23 20.26
CA GLU A 126 4.59 -20.45 20.79
C GLU A 126 4.12 -20.24 22.24
N GLY A 127 2.97 -20.83 22.59
CA GLY A 127 2.38 -20.69 23.92
C GLY A 127 1.61 -19.38 24.16
N THR A 128 1.49 -18.52 23.14
CA THR A 128 0.59 -17.35 23.21
C THR A 128 -0.84 -17.81 23.49
N ARG A 129 -1.45 -17.26 24.55
CA ARG A 129 -2.83 -17.59 24.93
C ARG A 129 -3.80 -16.82 24.04
N LEU A 130 -4.53 -17.54 23.21
CA LEU A 130 -5.59 -16.97 22.37
C LEU A 130 -6.88 -16.80 23.18
N LYS A 131 -7.72 -15.84 22.76
CA LYS A 131 -9.06 -15.62 23.27
C LYS A 131 -9.91 -16.90 23.12
N SER A 132 -10.45 -17.39 24.24
CA SER A 132 -11.27 -18.60 24.26
C SER A 132 -12.77 -18.30 24.16
N LEU A 133 -13.61 -19.33 24.05
CA LEU A 133 -15.07 -19.17 23.99
C LEU A 133 -15.68 -18.63 25.29
N GLU A 134 -15.01 -18.84 26.42
CA GLU A 134 -15.39 -18.28 27.72
C GLU A 134 -15.20 -16.75 27.76
N GLU A 135 -14.32 -16.22 26.91
CA GLU A 135 -14.02 -14.80 26.78
C GLU A 135 -14.78 -14.15 25.60
N GLN A 136 -15.80 -14.82 25.05
CA GLN A 136 -16.57 -14.29 23.93
C GLN A 136 -17.25 -12.95 24.27
N ASP A 137 -17.29 -12.05 23.30
CA ASP A 137 -17.93 -10.74 23.43
C ASP A 137 -18.48 -10.27 22.08
N SER A 138 -18.68 -8.96 21.92
CA SER A 138 -19.15 -8.35 20.68
C SER A 138 -18.11 -8.32 19.56
N GLU A 139 -16.82 -8.43 19.89
CA GLU A 139 -15.72 -8.37 18.92
C GLU A 139 -15.56 -9.72 18.23
N SER A 140 -15.46 -10.79 19.02
CA SER A 140 -15.28 -12.14 18.50
C SER A 140 -15.72 -13.21 19.51
N LEU A 141 -16.00 -14.42 19.00
CA LEU A 141 -16.35 -15.56 19.83
C LEU A 141 -15.11 -16.23 20.43
N GLN A 142 -14.04 -16.36 19.64
CA GLN A 142 -12.79 -17.01 20.01
C GLN A 142 -11.75 -16.77 18.90
N ALA A 143 -10.49 -17.13 19.17
CA ALA A 143 -9.43 -17.19 18.18
C ALA A 143 -8.69 -18.53 18.21
N LYS A 144 -8.26 -19.01 17.03
CA LYS A 144 -7.57 -20.30 16.87
C LYS A 144 -6.51 -20.23 15.78
N MET A 145 -5.49 -21.07 15.92
CA MET A 145 -4.50 -21.33 14.88
C MET A 145 -4.98 -22.44 13.94
N PHE A 146 -4.90 -22.21 12.64
CA PHE A 146 -5.28 -23.17 11.61
C PHE A 146 -4.12 -23.50 10.67
N THR A 147 -4.01 -24.75 10.29
CA THR A 147 -3.30 -25.18 9.08
C THR A 147 -4.11 -24.82 7.82
N MET A 148 -3.49 -24.84 6.64
CA MET A 148 -4.25 -24.63 5.40
C MET A 148 -5.22 -25.76 5.13
N GLU A 149 -4.83 -26.98 5.45
CA GLU A 149 -5.64 -28.17 5.29
C GLU A 149 -6.95 -28.02 6.09
N GLU A 150 -6.86 -27.59 7.35
CA GLU A 150 -8.04 -27.32 8.19
C GLU A 150 -8.91 -26.18 7.64
N LEU A 151 -8.30 -25.11 7.11
CA LEU A 151 -9.04 -24.01 6.46
C LEU A 151 -9.77 -24.46 5.19
N HIS A 152 -9.12 -25.29 4.37
CA HIS A 152 -9.72 -25.82 3.15
C HIS A 152 -10.87 -26.79 3.47
N GLN A 153 -10.73 -27.64 4.48
CA GLN A 153 -11.80 -28.51 4.98
C GLN A 153 -12.98 -27.70 5.54
N SER A 154 -12.68 -26.59 6.22
CA SER A 154 -13.66 -25.70 6.84
C SER A 154 -14.10 -24.55 5.93
N ARG A 155 -13.87 -24.63 4.61
CA ARG A 155 -14.11 -23.53 3.66
C ARG A 155 -15.54 -22.96 3.71
N HIS A 156 -16.52 -23.80 4.01
CA HIS A 156 -17.94 -23.42 4.14
C HIS A 156 -18.25 -22.56 5.38
N LEU A 157 -17.32 -22.49 6.34
CA LEU A 157 -17.39 -21.63 7.53
C LEU A 157 -16.52 -20.38 7.38
N ILE A 158 -15.88 -20.16 6.24
CA ILE A 158 -15.04 -18.99 6.02
C ILE A 158 -15.90 -17.82 5.54
N ARG A 159 -15.83 -16.69 6.26
CA ARG A 159 -16.66 -15.50 5.98
C ARG A 159 -16.52 -14.99 4.55
N ALA A 160 -15.28 -14.90 4.06
CA ALA A 160 -15.01 -14.44 2.71
C ALA A 160 -13.79 -15.15 2.08
N PRO A 161 -13.86 -15.51 0.78
CA PRO A 161 -12.83 -16.32 0.12
C PRO A 161 -11.53 -15.56 -0.19
N ASP A 162 -11.53 -14.23 -0.08
CA ASP A 162 -10.33 -13.40 -0.28
C ASP A 162 -9.24 -13.69 0.77
N VAL A 163 -9.64 -14.18 1.95
CA VAL A 163 -8.74 -14.58 3.03
C VAL A 163 -7.64 -15.54 2.57
N PHE A 164 -7.94 -16.46 1.66
CA PHE A 164 -6.97 -17.43 1.17
C PHE A 164 -5.83 -16.74 0.39
N LYS A 165 -6.13 -15.68 -0.36
CA LYS A 165 -5.11 -14.91 -1.10
C LYS A 165 -4.20 -14.16 -0.13
N LEU A 166 -4.76 -13.57 0.93
CA LEU A 166 -4.00 -12.87 1.96
C LEU A 166 -3.09 -13.83 2.73
N ILE A 167 -3.61 -14.99 3.14
CA ILE A 167 -2.83 -16.02 3.83
C ILE A 167 -1.69 -16.51 2.94
N GLU A 168 -1.93 -16.75 1.66
CA GLU A 168 -0.88 -17.20 0.72
C GLU A 168 0.18 -16.12 0.50
N ALA A 169 -0.21 -14.83 0.43
CA ALA A 169 0.74 -13.72 0.40
C ALA A 169 1.61 -13.70 1.67
N GLY A 170 1.00 -13.94 2.84
CA GLY A 170 1.70 -14.08 4.12
C GLY A 170 2.65 -15.26 4.13
N ARG A 171 2.22 -16.43 3.63
CA ARG A 171 3.04 -17.64 3.51
C ARG A 171 4.25 -17.40 2.64
N LYS A 172 4.06 -16.83 1.45
CA LYS A 172 5.15 -16.50 0.55
C LYS A 172 6.15 -15.57 1.23
N TYR A 173 5.69 -14.56 1.95
CA TYR A 173 6.56 -13.66 2.70
C TYR A 173 7.33 -14.39 3.83
N TRP A 174 6.63 -15.20 4.63
CA TRP A 174 7.22 -15.95 5.74
C TRP A 174 8.29 -16.95 5.29
N GLN A 175 8.03 -17.69 4.21
CA GLN A 175 8.95 -18.69 3.63
C GLN A 175 10.15 -18.06 2.90
N THR A 176 10.04 -16.81 2.46
CA THR A 176 11.15 -16.12 1.81
C THR A 176 12.23 -15.81 2.84
N SER A 177 13.49 -16.15 2.53
CA SER A 177 14.66 -15.81 3.35
C SER A 177 14.74 -14.31 3.62
N SER A 178 15.23 -13.90 4.80
CA SER A 178 15.34 -12.48 5.19
C SER A 178 16.13 -11.64 4.19
N VAL A 179 17.12 -12.23 3.50
CA VAL A 179 17.93 -11.57 2.46
C VAL A 179 17.13 -11.32 1.18
N ASP A 180 16.14 -12.17 0.89
CA ASP A 180 15.32 -12.09 -0.32
C ASP A 180 13.99 -11.38 -0.12
N ARG A 181 13.56 -11.21 1.15
CA ARG A 181 12.35 -10.50 1.51
C ARG A 181 12.38 -9.08 0.95
N ARG A 182 11.20 -8.60 0.60
CA ARG A 182 11.01 -7.19 0.30
C ARG A 182 11.38 -6.33 1.52
N PRO A 183 11.88 -5.10 1.32
CA PRO A 183 12.05 -4.14 2.41
C PRO A 183 10.74 -3.97 3.20
N SER A 184 10.84 -3.83 4.52
CA SER A 184 9.69 -3.51 5.35
C SER A 184 9.11 -2.16 4.95
N CYS A 185 7.81 -2.12 4.71
CA CYS A 185 7.07 -0.89 4.47
C CYS A 185 6.02 -0.76 5.56
N PHE A 186 6.09 0.29 6.37
CA PHE A 186 5.08 0.61 7.39
C PHE A 186 4.46 1.96 7.07
N PRO A 187 3.16 2.16 7.35
CA PRO A 187 2.56 3.48 7.26
C PRO A 187 3.30 4.47 8.16
N VAL A 188 3.67 5.61 7.60
CA VAL A 188 4.33 6.72 8.29
C VAL A 188 3.28 7.75 8.71
N VAL A 189 3.40 8.26 9.94
CA VAL A 189 2.49 9.28 10.47
C VAL A 189 2.77 10.62 9.79
N ALA A 190 1.95 10.99 8.81
CA ALA A 190 2.03 12.28 8.11
C ALA A 190 0.65 12.76 7.64
N PRO A 191 0.29 14.04 7.89
CA PRO A 191 -1.03 14.56 7.60
C PRO A 191 -1.21 14.82 6.10
N HIS A 192 -2.34 14.39 5.56
CA HIS A 192 -2.75 14.72 4.21
C HIS A 192 -4.22 15.14 4.22
N MET A 193 -4.56 16.16 3.43
CA MET A 193 -5.94 16.68 3.32
C MET A 193 -6.77 15.92 2.28
N GLN A 194 -6.11 15.16 1.40
CA GLN A 194 -6.70 14.50 0.25
C GLN A 194 -6.13 13.08 0.11
N LEU A 195 -6.71 12.29 -0.80
CA LEU A 195 -6.13 11.01 -1.21
C LEU A 195 -5.18 11.26 -2.37
N LEU A 196 -3.91 11.00 -2.12
CA LEU A 196 -2.81 11.32 -3.01
C LEU A 196 -2.13 10.05 -3.51
N HIS A 197 -1.64 10.13 -4.73
CA HIS A 197 -0.76 9.14 -5.32
C HIS A 197 0.49 9.81 -5.86
N ARG A 198 1.62 9.56 -5.20
CA ARG A 198 2.95 9.93 -5.65
C ARG A 198 3.51 8.79 -6.49
N VAL A 199 3.93 9.06 -7.72
CA VAL A 199 4.32 8.04 -8.69
C VAL A 199 5.79 8.22 -9.07
N VAL A 200 6.64 7.34 -8.55
CA VAL A 200 8.05 7.26 -8.96
C VAL A 200 8.09 6.50 -10.28
N ILE A 201 8.15 7.25 -11.38
CA ILE A 201 8.24 6.68 -12.73
C ILE A 201 9.71 6.53 -13.08
N ILE A 202 10.14 5.29 -13.36
CA ILE A 202 11.50 4.96 -13.77
C ILE A 202 11.50 4.49 -15.22
N ASP A 203 12.55 4.84 -15.97
CA ASP A 203 12.85 4.17 -17.23
C ASP A 203 13.91 3.08 -17.02
N ARG A 204 13.67 1.89 -17.55
CA ARG A 204 14.57 0.74 -17.46
C ARG A 204 15.13 0.29 -18.81
N ALA A 205 15.06 1.12 -19.87
CA ALA A 205 15.64 0.87 -21.20
C ALA A 205 16.95 0.07 -21.10
N SER A 206 16.85 -1.25 -21.27
CA SER A 206 17.81 -2.27 -20.81
C SER A 206 18.75 -1.85 -19.65
N SER A 207 18.36 -2.10 -18.40
CA SER A 207 19.16 -1.94 -17.16
C SER A 207 20.58 -2.60 -17.12
N LYS A 208 21.12 -3.04 -18.26
CA LYS A 208 22.51 -3.44 -18.46
C LYS A 208 23.40 -2.38 -19.13
N HIS A 209 22.83 -1.33 -19.73
CA HIS A 209 23.57 -0.38 -20.57
C HIS A 209 23.40 1.10 -20.20
N TYR A 210 22.35 1.46 -19.44
CA TYR A 210 22.03 2.85 -19.13
C TYR A 210 21.71 3.04 -17.64
N PRO A 211 22.05 4.21 -17.07
CA PRO A 211 21.73 4.52 -15.68
C PRO A 211 20.22 4.71 -15.50
N ILE A 212 19.72 4.50 -14.28
CA ILE A 212 18.30 4.68 -13.96
C ILE A 212 17.97 6.17 -13.94
N SER A 213 16.94 6.54 -14.69
CA SER A 213 16.36 7.88 -14.65
C SER A 213 14.94 7.84 -14.09
N ILE A 214 14.60 8.88 -13.33
CA ILE A 214 13.26 9.10 -12.81
C ILE A 214 12.62 10.30 -13.50
N LEU A 215 11.30 10.26 -13.68
CA LEU A 215 10.54 11.40 -14.16
C LEU A 215 10.33 12.39 -13.01
N VAL A 216 10.60 13.67 -13.27
CA VAL A 216 10.48 14.77 -12.31
C VAL A 216 9.57 15.84 -12.91
N ASN A 217 8.64 16.36 -12.12
CA ASN A 217 7.94 17.60 -12.49
C ASN A 217 8.78 18.81 -12.04
N THR A 218 9.02 19.75 -12.95
CA THR A 218 9.85 20.94 -12.75
C THR A 218 9.04 22.24 -12.61
N SER A 219 7.70 22.15 -12.52
CA SER A 219 6.82 23.28 -12.26
C SER A 219 6.92 23.71 -10.80
N GLY A 220 7.29 24.96 -10.57
CA GLY A 220 7.42 25.49 -9.21
C GLY A 220 8.56 24.80 -8.45
N GLU A 221 8.25 24.24 -7.28
CA GLU A 221 9.20 23.38 -6.56
C GLU A 221 9.21 21.99 -7.19
N GLU A 222 10.40 21.53 -7.56
CA GLU A 222 10.57 20.22 -8.20
C GLU A 222 10.08 19.09 -7.30
N HIS A 223 9.34 18.15 -7.87
CA HIS A 223 8.76 17.04 -7.10
C HIS A 223 8.63 15.76 -7.93
N ILE A 224 8.51 14.64 -7.22
CA ILE A 224 8.07 13.37 -7.79
C ILE A 224 6.61 13.53 -8.24
N PRO A 225 6.24 13.08 -9.45
CA PRO A 225 4.88 13.24 -9.96
C PRO A 225 3.80 12.81 -8.95
N LEU A 226 2.77 13.63 -8.82
CA LEU A 226 1.77 13.58 -7.78
C LEU A 226 0.37 13.87 -8.34
N THR A 227 -0.58 13.02 -8.01
CA THR A 227 -1.97 13.16 -8.45
C THR A 227 -2.97 12.77 -7.36
N LEU A 228 -4.24 13.06 -7.56
CA LEU A 228 -5.32 12.56 -6.72
C LEU A 228 -5.62 11.09 -7.01
N LEU A 229 -5.87 10.31 -5.95
CA LEU A 229 -6.19 8.89 -6.05
C LEU A 229 -7.67 8.64 -6.37
N ASN A 230 -8.55 9.57 -5.96
CA ASN A 230 -10.00 9.51 -6.16
C ASN A 230 -10.46 10.04 -7.52
N PHE A 231 -9.58 10.06 -8.52
CA PHE A 231 -9.86 10.55 -9.86
C PHE A 231 -10.69 9.56 -10.69
N GLY A 232 -11.83 10.00 -11.23
CA GLY A 232 -12.66 9.26 -12.18
C GLY A 232 -13.68 8.29 -11.56
N ARG A 233 -14.46 7.63 -12.44
CA ARG A 233 -15.58 6.74 -12.05
C ARG A 233 -15.17 5.52 -11.19
N HIS A 234 -13.92 5.10 -11.30
CA HIS A 234 -13.33 4.04 -10.47
C HIS A 234 -11.87 4.39 -10.15
N GLY A 235 -11.65 4.97 -8.99
CA GLY A 235 -10.33 5.31 -8.45
C GLY A 235 -9.48 4.06 -8.36
N HIS A 236 -8.49 3.99 -9.24
CA HIS A 236 -7.53 2.89 -9.31
C HIS A 236 -6.15 3.50 -9.52
N LEU A 237 -5.12 2.96 -8.85
CA LEU A 237 -3.74 3.42 -9.03
C LEU A 237 -3.35 3.45 -10.51
N ALA A 238 -3.75 2.45 -11.30
CA ALA A 238 -3.48 2.41 -12.72
C ALA A 238 -4.02 3.63 -13.50
N ALA A 239 -5.22 4.11 -13.16
CA ALA A 239 -5.82 5.29 -13.80
C ALA A 239 -5.03 6.56 -13.47
N SER A 240 -4.63 6.72 -12.22
CA SER A 240 -3.83 7.86 -11.78
C SER A 240 -2.41 7.86 -12.40
N VAL A 241 -1.78 6.69 -12.56
CA VAL A 241 -0.53 6.53 -13.31
C VAL A 241 -0.72 6.91 -14.77
N TYR A 242 -1.77 6.40 -15.42
CA TYR A 242 -2.07 6.72 -16.80
C TYR A 242 -2.33 8.22 -17.00
N GLY A 243 -3.02 8.87 -16.06
CA GLY A 243 -3.22 10.32 -16.05
C GLY A 243 -1.90 11.09 -16.08
N ILE A 244 -0.96 10.73 -15.20
CA ILE A 244 0.37 11.35 -15.16
C ILE A 244 1.11 11.09 -16.47
N LEU A 245 1.16 9.84 -16.94
CA LEU A 245 1.85 9.48 -18.18
C LEU A 245 1.28 10.25 -19.38
N LYS A 246 -0.05 10.40 -19.47
CA LYS A 246 -0.71 11.17 -20.54
C LYS A 246 -0.34 12.64 -20.52
N VAL A 247 -0.33 13.25 -19.33
CA VAL A 247 0.03 14.68 -19.16
C VAL A 247 1.52 14.90 -19.35
N ALA A 248 2.38 13.94 -18.96
CA ALA A 248 3.82 14.11 -19.01
C ALA A 248 4.44 13.72 -20.36
N LEU A 249 3.97 12.64 -21.00
CA LEU A 249 4.58 12.07 -22.21
C LEU A 249 3.87 12.48 -23.51
N SER A 250 2.67 13.10 -23.46
CA SER A 250 1.83 13.44 -24.61
C SER A 250 1.48 12.23 -25.52
N SER A 251 1.10 12.45 -26.78
CA SER A 251 0.83 11.44 -27.82
C SER A 251 2.01 10.50 -28.16
N ASN A 252 3.15 10.60 -27.46
CA ASN A 252 4.28 9.65 -27.59
C ASN A 252 4.07 8.32 -26.86
N LEU A 253 2.97 8.20 -26.10
CA LEU A 253 2.52 6.89 -25.58
C LEU A 253 2.13 5.91 -26.71
N ASP A 254 1.83 6.42 -27.90
CA ASP A 254 1.42 5.62 -29.04
C ASP A 254 2.64 5.21 -29.88
N ALA A 255 3.00 3.93 -29.77
CA ALA A 255 3.97 3.14 -30.54
C ALA A 255 5.40 2.94 -30.00
N SER A 256 5.92 3.71 -29.02
CA SER A 256 7.31 3.57 -28.55
C SER A 256 7.49 3.08 -27.09
N THR A 257 6.46 3.17 -26.25
CA THR A 257 6.47 2.64 -24.88
C THR A 257 6.29 1.13 -24.89
N SER A 258 7.36 0.38 -24.64
CA SER A 258 7.32 -1.09 -24.65
C SER A 258 6.82 -1.61 -23.28
N SER A 259 5.59 -1.26 -22.90
CA SER A 259 4.89 -1.64 -21.66
C SER A 259 5.11 -0.74 -20.42
N VAL A 260 4.03 -0.59 -19.66
CA VAL A 260 3.97 0.08 -18.35
C VAL A 260 3.77 -1.00 -17.30
N ARG A 261 4.66 -1.07 -16.30
CA ARG A 261 4.61 -2.09 -15.24
C ARG A 261 4.56 -1.44 -13.88
N MET A 262 3.45 -1.65 -13.16
CA MET A 262 3.36 -1.32 -11.75
C MET A 262 4.26 -2.25 -10.93
N CYS A 263 5.20 -1.67 -10.18
CA CYS A 263 6.15 -2.45 -9.37
C CYS A 263 5.65 -2.72 -7.95
N GLY A 264 4.77 -1.85 -7.44
CA GLY A 264 4.14 -1.96 -6.11
C GLY A 264 4.21 -0.65 -5.32
N ILE A 265 3.75 -0.71 -4.07
CA ILE A 265 3.76 0.40 -3.13
C ILE A 265 5.12 0.45 -2.41
N LEU A 266 5.75 1.62 -2.50
CA LEU A 266 7.01 1.95 -1.85
C LEU A 266 6.79 2.58 -0.47
N GLY A 267 5.76 3.42 -0.34
CA GLY A 267 5.48 4.13 0.91
C GLY A 267 3.99 4.39 1.11
N VAL A 268 3.59 4.46 2.37
CA VAL A 268 2.24 4.83 2.80
C VAL A 268 2.39 5.92 3.84
N GLU A 269 1.75 7.05 3.63
CA GLU A 269 1.70 8.15 4.59
C GLU A 269 0.26 8.40 5.02
N HIS A 270 0.01 8.34 6.33
CA HIS A 270 -1.30 8.60 6.91
C HIS A 270 -1.14 8.99 8.37
N LYS A 271 -1.73 10.12 8.75
CA LYS A 271 -1.74 10.55 10.14
C LYS A 271 -2.92 9.95 10.91
N GLY A 272 -4.11 10.03 10.32
CA GLY A 272 -5.36 9.60 10.95
C GLY A 272 -5.68 10.34 12.24
N THR A 273 -5.04 11.49 12.50
CA THR A 273 -5.24 12.29 13.72
C THR A 273 -5.40 13.76 13.36
N GLY A 274 -6.48 14.37 13.84
CA GLY A 274 -6.80 15.78 13.62
C GLY A 274 -7.84 16.03 12.52
N ASP A 275 -8.52 17.16 12.65
CA ASP A 275 -9.62 17.53 11.76
C ASP A 275 -9.14 17.66 10.31
N LEU A 276 -9.82 16.96 9.40
CA LEU A 276 -9.60 16.98 7.95
C LEU A 276 -8.24 16.42 7.47
N GLN A 277 -7.47 15.77 8.35
CA GLN A 277 -6.12 15.23 8.04
C GLN A 277 -6.10 13.69 7.89
N ASP A 278 -7.24 13.11 7.52
CA ASP A 278 -7.44 11.67 7.30
C ASP A 278 -7.12 11.23 5.86
N GLY A 279 -6.41 12.07 5.10
CA GLY A 279 -5.89 11.72 3.79
C GLY A 279 -4.77 10.70 3.86
N VAL A 280 -4.54 10.03 2.73
CA VAL A 280 -3.46 9.07 2.53
C VAL A 280 -2.64 9.53 1.34
N CYS A 281 -1.31 9.50 1.45
CA CYS A 281 -0.43 9.56 0.29
C CYS A 281 0.19 8.16 0.08
N LEU A 282 -0.21 7.51 -1.01
CA LEU A 282 0.44 6.29 -1.48
C LEU A 282 1.59 6.68 -2.39
N THR A 283 2.79 6.14 -2.16
CA THR A 283 3.89 6.24 -3.12
C THR A 283 4.07 4.90 -3.82
N SER A 284 3.97 4.86 -5.16
CA SER A 284 4.25 3.66 -5.96
C SER A 284 5.47 3.84 -6.86
N ILE A 285 6.08 2.72 -7.25
CA ILE A 285 7.06 2.70 -8.36
C ILE A 285 6.39 2.13 -9.60
N VAL A 286 6.57 2.82 -10.72
CA VAL A 286 6.16 2.41 -12.06
C VAL A 286 7.38 2.34 -12.94
N SER A 287 7.53 1.23 -13.66
CA SER A 287 8.58 1.03 -14.63
C SER A 287 8.02 1.22 -16.02
N LEU A 288 8.68 2.06 -16.80
CA LEU A 288 8.53 2.14 -18.24
C LEU A 288 9.70 1.39 -18.86
N ASP A 289 9.40 0.49 -19.79
CA ASP A 289 10.43 -0.11 -20.63
C ASP A 289 10.44 0.68 -21.95
N LEU A 290 11.20 1.77 -22.01
CA LEU A 290 11.35 2.53 -23.24
C LEU A 290 12.28 1.78 -24.21
N ALA A 291 11.94 1.78 -25.50
CA ALA A 291 12.76 1.12 -26.53
C ALA A 291 14.13 1.80 -26.71
N THR A 292 14.22 3.07 -26.37
CA THR A 292 15.42 3.91 -26.37
C THR A 292 15.48 4.71 -25.07
N PRO A 293 16.67 5.19 -24.65
CA PRO A 293 16.77 6.09 -23.50
C PRO A 293 15.79 7.26 -23.61
N PRO A 294 15.32 7.81 -22.48
CA PRO A 294 14.31 8.85 -22.52
C PRO A 294 14.87 10.11 -23.18
N PRO A 295 14.06 10.85 -23.96
CA PRO A 295 14.48 12.15 -24.47
C PRO A 295 14.74 13.11 -23.30
N ALA A 296 15.73 14.00 -23.45
CA ALA A 296 16.13 14.95 -22.41
C ALA A 296 14.98 15.89 -21.96
N ALA A 297 13.97 16.11 -22.81
CA ALA A 297 12.76 16.84 -22.46
C ALA A 297 11.54 16.04 -22.89
N VAL A 298 10.58 15.87 -21.98
CA VAL A 298 9.34 15.12 -22.23
C VAL A 298 8.23 16.09 -22.63
N LEU A 299 8.06 17.15 -21.83
CA LEU A 299 7.24 18.34 -22.04
C LEU A 299 7.84 19.48 -21.18
N ALA A 300 7.44 20.73 -21.39
CA ALA A 300 8.04 21.90 -20.73
C ALA A 300 8.08 21.86 -19.18
N GLN A 301 7.29 20.99 -18.55
CA GLN A 301 7.16 20.84 -17.11
C GLN A 301 7.62 19.48 -16.55
N TYR A 302 8.14 18.58 -17.41
CA TYR A 302 8.63 17.27 -16.99
C TYR A 302 10.00 16.96 -17.61
N GLU A 303 10.89 16.47 -16.77
CA GLU A 303 12.26 16.13 -17.13
C GLU A 303 12.61 14.71 -16.65
N TRP A 304 13.41 13.99 -17.43
CA TRP A 304 14.05 12.76 -16.96
C TRP A 304 15.35 13.09 -16.27
N ARG A 305 15.45 12.73 -14.98
CA ARG A 305 16.63 12.95 -14.17
C ARG A 305 17.32 11.63 -13.86
N THR A 306 18.55 11.48 -14.32
CA THR A 306 19.39 10.33 -13.98
C THR A 306 19.79 10.40 -12.52
N LEU A 307 19.58 9.28 -11.80
CA LEU A 307 20.01 9.15 -10.41
C LEU A 307 21.54 9.08 -10.35
N ALA A 308 22.15 9.97 -9.56
CA ALA A 308 23.61 10.04 -9.45
C ALA A 308 24.18 9.08 -8.39
N ASP A 309 23.37 8.77 -7.37
CA ASP A 309 23.78 7.99 -6.20
C ASP A 309 23.58 6.49 -6.41
N LYS A 310 24.68 5.73 -6.30
CA LYS A 310 24.69 4.29 -6.55
C LYS A 310 23.86 3.49 -5.53
N ASP A 311 23.88 3.88 -4.25
CA ASP A 311 23.09 3.18 -3.22
C ASP A 311 21.58 3.40 -3.45
N LEU A 312 21.20 4.63 -3.84
CA LEU A 312 19.83 4.93 -4.22
C LEU A 312 19.39 4.14 -5.46
N VAL A 313 20.24 4.06 -6.49
CA VAL A 313 20.00 3.27 -7.70
C VAL A 313 19.77 1.79 -7.35
N ASP A 314 20.63 1.19 -6.55
CA ASP A 314 20.52 -0.21 -6.14
C ASP A 314 19.21 -0.48 -5.39
N LYS A 315 18.80 0.43 -4.49
CA LYS A 315 17.52 0.34 -3.77
C LYS A 315 16.31 0.44 -4.69
N VAL A 316 16.32 1.40 -5.63
CA VAL A 316 15.26 1.57 -6.63
C VAL A 316 15.18 0.34 -7.54
N GLU A 317 16.31 -0.24 -7.93
CA GLU A 317 16.35 -1.47 -8.73
C GLU A 317 15.67 -2.65 -8.04
N VAL A 318 16.03 -2.88 -6.77
CA VAL A 318 15.48 -3.95 -5.94
C VAL A 318 13.97 -3.77 -5.79
N ALA A 319 13.53 -2.56 -5.46
CA ALA A 319 12.12 -2.20 -5.38
C ALA A 319 11.39 -2.47 -6.72
N ALA A 320 11.97 -2.04 -7.83
CA ALA A 320 11.38 -2.19 -9.15
C ALA A 320 11.34 -3.65 -9.66
N LYS A 321 12.08 -4.60 -9.08
CA LYS A 321 12.07 -6.03 -9.47
C LYS A 321 10.86 -6.81 -8.89
N GLY A 322 9.83 -6.13 -8.41
CA GLY A 322 8.60 -6.74 -7.88
C GLY A 322 8.71 -7.16 -6.41
N LYS A 323 9.68 -6.59 -5.68
CA LYS A 323 9.87 -6.77 -4.23
C LYS A 323 9.27 -5.61 -3.45
N LEU A 324 8.10 -5.13 -3.83
CA LEU A 324 7.36 -4.10 -3.10
C LEU A 324 6.05 -4.64 -2.53
N VAL A 325 5.39 -3.84 -1.70
CA VAL A 325 4.07 -4.19 -1.19
C VAL A 325 3.10 -4.24 -2.38
N PRO A 326 2.42 -5.38 -2.62
CA PRO A 326 1.46 -5.48 -3.69
C PRO A 326 0.25 -4.59 -3.41
N PHE A 327 -0.26 -3.97 -4.47
CA PHE A 327 -1.58 -3.36 -4.47
C PHE A 327 -2.57 -4.35 -5.09
N LEU A 328 -3.60 -4.75 -4.35
CA LEU A 328 -4.63 -5.66 -4.84
C LEU A 328 -5.90 -4.87 -5.21
N LEU A 329 -6.52 -5.27 -6.32
CA LEU A 329 -7.81 -4.75 -6.80
C LEU A 329 -8.96 -5.63 -6.31
#